data_AF-A0A349IK07-F1
#
_entry.id   AF-A0A349IK07-F1
#
_cell.length_a   1.000
_cell.length_b   1.000
_cell.length_c   1.000
_cell.angle_alpha   90.00
_cell.angle_beta   90.00
_cell.angle_gamma   90.00
#
_symmetry.space_group_name_H-M   'P 1'
#
loop_
_entity.id
_entity.type
_entity.pdbx_description
1 polymer ?
#
loop_
_entity_poly.entity_id
_entity_poly.type
_entity_poly.pdbx_seq_one_letter_code
_entity_poly.pdbx_strand_id
1 'polypeptide(L)'
;MEIQEAIKKLTAYALKTGLIEEADIVWAMNSIILQLGLQEVETDREQVIREAETIPFDTQEVQDGMTDSYGTVEDGSYLENILAVINDYAVAQGLTEGETTVYRDLFDTKIMGILTPRPSEVQARFEALYEEDPKEATDWYYTFSRDTDYIRRYRVKKDLKWKTKTEYGDLDITINLSKPEKDPKAIAAAGKAKQTGYPKCQLCPECEGYSGRVDYPARENHRIIPLEIQGQEWGFQYSPYVYYNEHCIVLNEKHTPMKIDHAAFLKLFDFVTQFPHYFVGSNADLPIVGGSILAHEHFQGGHYDFAMA
;
A
#
# COMPACT_ATOMS: atom_id res chain seq x y z
N MET A 1 -4.77 -25.35 4.65
CA MET A 1 -3.53 -25.07 5.42
C MET A 1 -3.96 -24.77 6.84
N GLU A 2 -3.31 -25.38 7.82
CA GLU A 2 -3.60 -25.15 9.24
C GLU A 2 -3.03 -23.81 9.72
N ILE A 3 -3.56 -23.26 10.81
CA ILE A 3 -3.18 -21.95 11.31
C ILE A 3 -1.69 -21.85 11.70
N GLN A 4 -1.12 -22.90 12.31
CA GLN A 4 0.30 -22.94 12.69
C GLN A 4 1.22 -22.88 11.45
N GLU A 5 0.85 -23.58 10.39
CA GLU A 5 1.56 -23.54 9.12
C GLU A 5 1.46 -22.14 8.47
N ALA A 6 0.29 -21.49 8.55
CA ALA A 6 0.11 -20.12 8.06
C ALA A 6 0.98 -19.11 8.82
N ILE A 7 1.13 -19.26 10.14
CA ILE A 7 2.02 -18.40 10.97
C ILE A 7 3.48 -18.55 10.54
N LYS A 8 3.95 -19.80 10.38
CA LYS A 8 5.31 -20.08 9.89
C LYS A 8 5.54 -19.43 8.53
N LYS A 9 4.63 -19.65 7.58
CA LYS A 9 4.74 -19.11 6.21
C LYS A 9 4.66 -17.60 6.15
N LEU A 10 3.81 -16.97 6.97
CA LEU A 10 3.74 -15.50 7.05
C LEU A 10 5.05 -14.91 7.58
N THR A 11 5.62 -15.52 8.62
CA THR A 11 6.89 -15.09 9.18
C THR A 11 8.04 -15.29 8.19
N ALA A 12 8.04 -16.43 7.48
CA ALA A 12 9.01 -16.73 6.43
C ALA A 12 8.89 -15.77 5.24
N TYR A 13 7.67 -15.40 4.86
CA TYR A 13 7.40 -14.38 3.85
C TYR A 13 7.99 -13.05 4.24
N ALA A 14 7.73 -12.57 5.46
CA ALA A 14 8.25 -11.29 5.94
C ALA A 14 9.78 -11.26 5.98
N LEU A 15 10.41 -12.38 6.34
CA LEU A 15 11.87 -12.53 6.27
C LEU A 15 12.34 -12.48 4.81
N LYS A 16 11.68 -13.21 3.92
CA LYS A 16 12.04 -13.31 2.50
C LYS A 16 11.99 -11.96 1.78
N THR A 17 10.98 -11.14 2.09
CA THR A 17 10.78 -9.81 1.49
C THR A 17 11.56 -8.71 2.22
N GLY A 18 12.27 -9.05 3.30
CA GLY A 18 13.05 -8.09 4.09
C GLY A 18 12.18 -7.09 4.86
N LEU A 19 10.92 -7.43 5.13
CA LEU A 19 10.05 -6.69 6.05
C LEU A 19 10.48 -6.87 7.51
N ILE A 20 11.12 -7.99 7.83
CA ILE A 20 11.74 -8.27 9.12
C ILE A 20 13.15 -8.83 8.91
N GLU A 21 14.01 -8.71 9.91
CA GLU A 21 15.32 -9.36 9.93
C GLU A 21 15.27 -10.71 10.67
N GLU A 22 16.34 -11.51 10.53
CA GLU A 22 16.43 -12.79 11.25
C GLU A 22 16.30 -12.65 12.77
N ALA A 23 16.75 -11.52 13.33
CA ALA A 23 16.64 -11.21 14.76
C ALA A 23 15.18 -11.07 15.21
N ASP A 24 14.28 -10.72 14.30
CA ASP A 24 12.88 -10.44 14.59
C ASP A 24 11.98 -11.67 14.49
N ILE A 25 12.46 -12.79 13.93
CA ILE A 25 11.64 -14.00 13.67
C ILE A 25 10.84 -14.43 14.90
N VAL A 26 11.49 -14.53 16.06
CA VAL A 26 10.82 -14.93 17.31
C VAL A 26 9.83 -13.88 17.79
N TRP A 27 10.17 -12.60 17.64
CA TRP A 27 9.29 -11.50 18.01
C TRP A 27 8.04 -11.44 17.11
N ALA A 28 8.22 -11.63 15.81
CA ALA A 28 7.15 -11.66 14.82
C ALA A 28 6.15 -12.80 15.10
N MET A 29 6.65 -14.03 15.31
CA MET A 29 5.78 -15.17 15.67
C MET A 29 4.99 -14.91 16.94
N ASN A 30 5.64 -14.42 18.01
CA ASN A 30 4.98 -14.10 19.28
C ASN A 30 3.92 -13.01 19.12
N SER A 31 4.19 -12.00 18.29
CA SER A 31 3.26 -10.89 18.03
C SER A 31 2.05 -11.35 17.21
N ILE A 32 2.25 -12.25 16.25
CA ILE A 32 1.16 -12.86 15.48
C ILE A 32 0.27 -13.73 16.38
N ILE A 33 0.83 -14.66 17.15
CA ILE A 33 0.02 -15.54 18.03
C ILE A 33 -0.75 -14.75 19.09
N LEU A 34 -0.19 -13.63 19.56
CA LEU A 34 -0.87 -12.71 20.47
C LEU A 34 -2.16 -12.15 19.85
N GLN A 35 -2.14 -11.76 18.57
CA GLN A 35 -3.35 -11.28 17.89
C GLN A 35 -4.34 -12.39 17.58
N LEU A 36 -3.85 -13.63 17.43
CA LEU A 36 -4.67 -14.81 17.17
C LEU A 36 -5.21 -15.47 18.46
N GLY A 37 -4.86 -14.96 19.64
CA GLY A 37 -5.27 -15.54 20.92
C GLY A 37 -4.68 -16.92 21.20
N LEU A 38 -3.61 -17.29 20.50
CA LEU A 38 -2.89 -18.56 20.65
C LEU A 38 -1.84 -18.44 21.78
N GLN A 39 -1.58 -19.56 22.46
CA GLN A 39 -0.61 -19.62 23.57
C GLN A 39 0.77 -20.12 23.16
N GLU A 40 0.87 -20.79 22.01
CA GLU A 40 2.10 -21.41 21.54
C GLU A 40 2.20 -21.35 20.00
N VAL A 41 3.44 -21.37 19.53
CA VAL A 41 3.81 -21.55 18.13
C VAL A 41 4.51 -22.90 17.98
N GLU A 42 4.09 -23.70 17.01
CA GLU A 42 4.64 -25.06 16.80
C GLU A 42 5.91 -25.05 15.94
N THR A 43 6.35 -23.87 15.49
CA THR A 43 7.52 -23.71 14.64
C THR A 43 8.68 -22.99 15.34
N ASP A 44 9.91 -23.32 14.95
CA ASP A 44 11.12 -22.67 15.42
C ASP A 44 11.76 -21.76 14.36
N ARG A 45 12.77 -20.99 14.78
CA ARG A 45 13.50 -20.06 13.90
C ARG A 45 14.11 -20.76 12.69
N GLU A 46 14.68 -21.95 12.84
CA GLU A 46 15.35 -22.63 11.74
C GLU A 46 14.36 -23.12 10.68
N GLN A 47 13.17 -23.55 11.11
CA GLN A 47 12.09 -23.92 10.21
C GLN A 47 11.57 -22.72 9.41
N VAL A 48 11.46 -21.55 10.03
CA VAL A 48 11.09 -20.30 9.33
C VAL A 48 12.13 -19.93 8.27
N ILE A 49 13.43 -20.00 8.61
CA ILE A 49 14.52 -19.71 7.67
C ILE A 49 14.48 -20.68 6.48
N ARG A 50 14.36 -21.99 6.76
CA ARG A 50 14.23 -23.01 5.71
C ARG A 50 13.00 -22.79 4.83
N GLU A 51 11.87 -22.41 5.42
CA GLU A 51 10.66 -22.08 4.65
C GLU A 51 10.91 -20.88 3.73
N ALA A 52 11.55 -19.81 4.22
CA ALA A 52 11.84 -18.60 3.44
C ALA A 52 12.73 -18.89 2.21
N GLU A 53 13.67 -19.83 2.32
CA GLU A 53 14.48 -20.29 1.19
C GLU A 53 13.66 -20.96 0.08
N THR A 54 12.53 -21.58 0.43
CA THR A 54 11.63 -22.24 -0.54
C THR A 54 10.69 -21.28 -1.26
N ILE A 55 10.51 -20.05 -0.74
CA ILE A 55 9.59 -19.08 -1.33
C ILE A 55 10.17 -18.60 -2.66
N PRO A 56 9.44 -18.80 -3.79
CA PRO A 56 9.83 -18.24 -5.08
C PRO A 56 9.99 -16.74 -4.98
N PHE A 57 11.11 -16.23 -5.48
CA PHE A 57 11.43 -14.82 -5.47
C PHE A 57 12.05 -14.49 -6.81
N ASP A 58 11.19 -14.02 -7.70
CA ASP A 58 11.57 -13.74 -9.07
C ASP A 58 12.06 -12.30 -9.14
N THR A 59 13.31 -12.15 -9.56
CA THR A 59 13.86 -10.86 -10.00
C THR A 59 13.59 -10.71 -11.49
N GLN A 60 12.34 -10.47 -11.94
CA GLN A 60 12.07 -10.13 -13.35
C GLN A 60 10.69 -9.54 -13.66
N GLU A 61 10.71 -8.69 -14.70
CA GLU A 61 9.65 -7.89 -15.38
C GLU A 61 8.30 -7.74 -14.67
N VAL A 62 8.05 -6.52 -14.18
CA VAL A 62 6.70 -6.07 -13.85
C VAL A 62 5.91 -5.87 -15.15
N GLN A 63 4.59 -6.00 -15.08
CA GLN A 63 3.69 -5.66 -16.19
C GLN A 63 4.10 -4.34 -16.87
N ASP A 64 3.97 -4.30 -18.20
CA ASP A 64 4.33 -3.16 -19.06
C ASP A 64 5.83 -2.93 -19.34
N GLY A 65 6.69 -3.93 -19.14
CA GLY A 65 8.08 -3.92 -19.63
C GLY A 65 9.08 -3.14 -18.75
N MET A 66 8.69 -2.81 -17.52
CA MET A 66 9.53 -2.20 -16.51
C MET A 66 10.22 -3.28 -15.67
N THR A 67 11.52 -3.13 -15.41
CA THR A 67 12.27 -4.05 -14.55
C THR A 67 12.21 -3.58 -13.12
N ASP A 68 11.81 -4.47 -12.21
CA ASP A 68 11.93 -4.29 -10.78
C ASP A 68 13.22 -4.94 -10.31
N SER A 69 14.14 -4.13 -9.79
CA SER A 69 15.47 -4.55 -9.34
C SER A 69 15.45 -5.26 -7.98
N TYR A 70 14.37 -5.14 -7.20
CA TYR A 70 14.28 -5.66 -5.84
C TYR A 70 13.64 -7.06 -5.75
N GLY A 71 13.02 -7.52 -6.84
CA GLY A 71 12.38 -8.84 -6.94
C GLY A 71 11.06 -8.95 -6.16
N THR A 72 10.22 -9.92 -6.51
CA THR A 72 8.91 -10.10 -5.87
C THR A 72 8.56 -11.56 -5.62
N VAL A 73 7.79 -11.78 -4.54
CA VAL A 73 7.14 -13.07 -4.28
C VAL A 73 5.84 -13.15 -5.07
N GLU A 74 5.84 -13.86 -6.20
CA GLU A 74 4.68 -14.12 -7.07
C GLU A 74 3.85 -12.85 -7.41
N ASP A 75 2.63 -13.04 -7.90
CA ASP A 75 1.64 -11.97 -8.18
C ASP A 75 0.85 -11.53 -6.93
N GLY A 76 1.34 -11.86 -5.74
CA GLY A 76 0.67 -11.65 -4.45
C GLY A 76 -0.26 -12.78 -4.00
N SER A 77 -0.51 -13.81 -4.83
CA SER A 77 -1.37 -14.93 -4.43
C SER A 77 -0.78 -15.78 -3.29
N TYR A 78 0.55 -15.92 -3.20
CA TYR A 78 1.21 -16.54 -2.05
C TYR A 78 0.75 -15.91 -0.71
N LEU A 79 0.84 -14.58 -0.60
CA LEU A 79 0.44 -13.85 0.59
C LEU A 79 -1.09 -13.89 0.80
N GLU A 80 -1.89 -13.73 -0.27
CA GLU A 80 -3.35 -13.81 -0.20
C GLU A 80 -3.81 -15.13 0.44
N ASN A 81 -3.21 -16.25 0.02
CA ASN A 81 -3.55 -17.58 0.53
C ASN A 81 -3.21 -17.75 2.01
N ILE A 82 -2.13 -17.14 2.49
CA ILE A 82 -1.74 -17.16 3.91
C ILE A 82 -2.71 -16.31 4.74
N LEU A 83 -2.95 -15.07 4.30
CA LEU A 83 -3.87 -14.15 4.96
C LEU A 83 -5.30 -14.67 4.94
N ALA A 84 -5.72 -15.41 3.92
CA ALA A 84 -7.04 -16.06 3.86
C ALA A 84 -7.22 -17.05 5.02
N VAL A 85 -6.25 -17.92 5.27
CA VAL A 85 -6.29 -18.88 6.40
C VAL A 85 -6.32 -18.15 7.74
N ILE A 86 -5.52 -17.11 7.90
CA ILE A 86 -5.47 -16.28 9.11
C ILE A 86 -6.83 -15.60 9.35
N ASN A 87 -7.42 -15.01 8.31
CA ASN A 87 -8.72 -14.37 8.39
C ASN A 87 -9.85 -15.38 8.69
N ASP A 88 -9.84 -16.56 8.06
CA ASP A 88 -10.83 -17.60 8.32
C ASP A 88 -10.76 -18.09 9.76
N TYR A 89 -9.54 -18.27 10.29
CA TYR A 89 -9.33 -18.59 11.70
C TYR A 89 -9.85 -17.46 12.60
N ALA A 90 -9.49 -16.21 12.32
CA ALA A 90 -9.89 -15.06 13.13
C ALA A 90 -11.41 -14.89 13.18
N VAL A 91 -12.10 -15.08 12.06
CA VAL A 91 -13.56 -15.09 11.98
C VAL A 91 -14.14 -16.24 12.83
N ALA A 92 -13.63 -17.46 12.67
CA ALA A 92 -14.12 -18.63 13.40
C ALA A 92 -13.94 -18.50 14.93
N GLN A 93 -12.90 -17.79 15.38
CA GLN A 93 -12.63 -17.52 16.79
C GLN A 93 -13.31 -16.23 17.32
N GLY A 94 -14.03 -15.49 16.48
CA GLY A 94 -14.69 -14.23 16.87
C GLY A 94 -13.71 -13.09 17.18
N LEU A 95 -12.50 -13.13 16.59
CA LEU A 95 -11.48 -12.08 16.72
C LEU A 95 -11.72 -10.89 15.78
N THR A 96 -12.62 -11.06 14.81
CA THR A 96 -13.10 -9.98 13.94
C THR A 96 -14.49 -9.53 14.39
N GLU A 97 -14.83 -8.26 14.15
CA GLU A 97 -16.18 -7.72 14.44
C GLU A 97 -17.25 -8.20 13.43
N GLY A 98 -16.85 -8.97 12.41
CA GLY A 98 -17.73 -9.57 11.42
C GLY A 98 -16.97 -10.34 10.35
N GLU A 99 -17.71 -10.88 9.37
CA GLU A 99 -17.16 -11.83 8.39
C GLU A 99 -16.96 -11.24 6.99
N THR A 100 -17.43 -10.02 6.75
CA THR A 100 -17.38 -9.36 5.45
C THR A 100 -15.93 -9.00 5.06
N THR A 101 -15.71 -8.72 3.77
CA THR A 101 -14.41 -8.27 3.26
C THR A 101 -13.87 -7.07 4.05
N VAL A 102 -14.72 -6.14 4.47
CA VAL A 102 -14.27 -4.97 5.26
C VAL A 102 -13.61 -5.40 6.57
N TYR A 103 -14.22 -6.32 7.33
CA TYR A 103 -13.64 -6.76 8.60
C TYR A 103 -12.39 -7.62 8.42
N ARG A 104 -12.36 -8.43 7.35
CA ARG A 104 -11.17 -9.21 6.97
C ARG A 104 -10.02 -8.29 6.56
N ASP A 105 -10.31 -7.23 5.82
CA ASP A 105 -9.32 -6.22 5.42
C ASP A 105 -8.77 -5.44 6.63
N LEU A 106 -9.59 -5.15 7.65
CA LEU A 106 -9.10 -4.54 8.89
C LEU A 106 -8.16 -5.50 9.63
N PHE A 107 -8.51 -6.79 9.68
CA PHE A 107 -7.75 -7.78 10.45
C PHE A 107 -6.43 -8.16 9.77
N ASP A 108 -6.43 -8.45 8.48
CA ASP A 108 -5.18 -8.78 7.77
C ASP A 108 -4.21 -7.58 7.72
N THR A 109 -4.71 -6.36 7.57
CA THR A 109 -3.90 -5.13 7.62
C THR A 109 -3.26 -4.97 8.99
N LYS A 110 -4.00 -5.25 10.06
CA LYS A 110 -3.47 -5.27 11.43
C LYS A 110 -2.36 -6.31 11.60
N ILE A 111 -2.52 -7.51 11.04
CA ILE A 111 -1.50 -8.57 11.07
C ILE A 111 -0.25 -8.13 10.28
N MET A 112 -0.42 -7.60 9.07
CA MET A 112 0.70 -7.08 8.27
C MET A 112 1.39 -5.88 8.92
N GLY A 113 0.65 -5.05 9.64
CA GLY A 113 1.19 -3.92 10.39
C GLY A 113 2.22 -4.30 11.46
N ILE A 114 2.10 -5.50 12.05
CA ILE A 114 3.08 -6.05 12.99
C ILE A 114 4.43 -6.30 12.31
N LEU A 115 4.36 -6.78 11.07
CA LEU A 115 5.52 -7.17 10.26
C LEU A 115 6.08 -5.98 9.46
N THR A 116 5.42 -4.83 9.50
CA THR A 116 5.85 -3.65 8.76
C THR A 116 6.83 -2.83 9.61
N PRO A 117 8.07 -2.56 9.13
CA PRO A 117 9.06 -1.73 9.80
C PRO A 117 8.51 -0.38 10.27
N ARG A 118 9.15 0.26 11.24
CA ARG A 118 8.70 1.59 11.72
C ARG A 118 8.96 2.67 10.67
N PRO A 119 8.20 3.78 10.67
CA PRO A 119 8.40 4.87 9.72
C PRO A 119 9.85 5.36 9.64
N SER A 120 10.53 5.51 10.78
CA SER A 120 11.94 5.96 10.81
C SER A 120 12.90 5.03 10.06
N GLU A 121 12.65 3.72 10.07
CA GLU A 121 13.51 2.73 9.39
C GLU A 121 13.26 2.77 7.88
N VAL A 122 11.99 2.87 7.48
CA VAL A 122 11.59 3.00 6.07
C VAL A 122 12.13 4.30 5.47
N GLN A 123 12.00 5.41 6.19
CA GLN A 123 12.50 6.72 5.76
C GLN A 123 14.03 6.72 5.66
N ALA A 124 14.75 6.17 6.64
CA ALA A 124 16.20 6.09 6.60
C ALA A 124 16.70 5.25 5.41
N ARG A 125 16.04 4.14 5.11
CA ARG A 125 16.37 3.31 3.94
C ARG A 125 16.04 4.00 2.63
N PHE A 126 14.90 4.68 2.54
CA PHE A 126 14.53 5.48 1.37
C PHE A 126 15.59 6.53 1.08
N GLU A 127 15.97 7.32 2.09
CA GLU A 127 16.97 8.38 1.97
C GLU A 127 18.32 7.83 1.50
N ALA A 128 18.77 6.73 2.10
CA ALA A 128 20.04 6.11 1.72
C ALA A 128 20.06 5.62 0.25
N LEU A 129 18.93 5.11 -0.26
CA LEU A 129 18.80 4.74 -1.67
C LEU A 129 18.67 5.97 -2.57
N TYR A 130 18.00 7.02 -2.09
CA TYR A 130 17.77 8.25 -2.82
C TYR A 130 19.07 9.03 -3.06
N GLU A 131 19.99 9.00 -2.09
CA GLU A 131 21.35 9.55 -2.22
C GLU A 131 22.16 8.90 -3.36
N GLU A 132 21.88 7.63 -3.67
CA GLU A 132 22.52 6.89 -4.77
C GLU A 132 21.81 7.13 -6.11
N ASP A 133 20.49 6.89 -6.15
CA ASP A 133 19.64 7.14 -7.30
C ASP A 133 18.16 7.29 -6.86
N PRO A 134 17.48 8.42 -7.15
CA PRO A 134 16.05 8.57 -6.92
C PRO A 134 15.19 7.42 -7.44
N LYS A 135 15.59 6.80 -8.56
CA LYS A 135 14.87 5.65 -9.13
C LYS A 135 15.00 4.41 -8.25
N GLU A 136 16.19 4.11 -7.73
CA GLU A 136 16.40 2.98 -6.83
C GLU A 136 15.57 3.11 -5.55
N ALA A 137 15.46 4.33 -5.01
CA ALA A 137 14.61 4.61 -3.85
C ALA A 137 13.14 4.34 -4.12
N THR A 138 12.61 4.79 -5.27
CA THR A 138 11.22 4.57 -5.64
C THR A 138 10.94 3.11 -5.99
N ASP A 139 11.82 2.45 -6.74
CA ASP A 139 11.67 1.03 -7.08
C ASP A 139 11.59 0.17 -5.81
N TRP A 140 12.48 0.43 -4.84
CA TRP A 140 12.44 -0.22 -3.54
C TRP A 140 11.14 0.08 -2.79
N TYR A 141 10.75 1.36 -2.70
CA TYR A 141 9.56 1.77 -1.95
C TYR A 141 8.27 1.21 -2.55
N TYR A 142 8.21 1.05 -3.88
CA TYR A 142 7.09 0.41 -4.56
C TYR A 142 7.04 -1.09 -4.26
N THR A 143 8.18 -1.76 -4.25
CA THR A 143 8.31 -3.16 -3.80
C THR A 143 7.86 -3.34 -2.36
N PHE A 144 8.38 -2.49 -1.46
CA PHE A 144 7.96 -2.44 -0.07
C PHE A 144 6.43 -2.30 0.06
N SER A 145 5.82 -1.36 -0.68
CA SER A 145 4.37 -1.12 -0.64
C SER A 145 3.54 -2.29 -1.18
N ARG A 146 4.10 -3.13 -2.06
CA ARG A 146 3.48 -4.38 -2.55
C ARG A 146 3.67 -5.53 -1.56
N ASP A 147 4.79 -5.56 -0.86
CA ASP A 147 5.12 -6.66 0.05
C ASP A 147 4.44 -6.52 1.41
N THR A 148 4.17 -5.30 1.88
CA THR A 148 3.35 -5.04 3.07
C THR A 148 1.86 -5.32 2.89
N ASP A 149 1.43 -5.71 1.68
CA ASP A 149 0.03 -5.80 1.24
C ASP A 149 -0.74 -4.47 1.29
N TYR A 150 -0.05 -3.33 1.32
CA TYR A 150 -0.69 -2.02 1.17
C TYR A 150 -1.26 -1.88 -0.26
N ILE A 151 -0.46 -2.26 -1.26
CA ILE A 151 -0.90 -2.49 -2.63
C ILE A 151 -1.23 -3.98 -2.79
N ARG A 152 -2.51 -4.32 -2.69
CA ARG A 152 -3.01 -5.69 -2.77
C ARG A 152 -2.93 -6.23 -4.21
N ARG A 153 -1.77 -6.79 -4.58
CA ARG A 153 -1.44 -7.25 -5.95
C ARG A 153 -2.49 -8.21 -6.54
N TYR A 154 -3.00 -9.15 -5.74
CA TYR A 154 -4.04 -10.09 -6.14
C TYR A 154 -5.39 -9.45 -6.48
N ARG A 155 -5.65 -8.22 -5.99
CA ARG A 155 -6.82 -7.42 -6.39
C ARG A 155 -6.54 -6.62 -7.65
N VAL A 156 -5.37 -5.99 -7.73
CA VAL A 156 -4.93 -5.23 -8.91
C VAL A 156 -4.86 -6.13 -10.15
N LYS A 157 -4.45 -7.39 -10.02
CA LYS A 157 -4.43 -8.37 -11.12
C LYS A 157 -5.80 -8.60 -11.76
N LYS A 158 -6.89 -8.31 -11.05
CA LYS A 158 -8.27 -8.45 -11.56
C LYS A 158 -8.68 -7.27 -12.42
N ASP A 159 -7.94 -6.16 -12.40
CA ASP A 159 -8.23 -4.98 -13.19
C ASP A 159 -8.20 -5.31 -14.69
N LEU A 160 -9.17 -4.76 -15.43
CA LEU A 160 -9.23 -4.92 -16.87
C LEU A 160 -8.49 -3.76 -17.52
N LYS A 161 -7.50 -4.06 -18.36
CA LYS A 161 -6.70 -3.06 -19.09
C LYS A 161 -6.68 -3.40 -20.57
N TRP A 162 -6.92 -2.41 -21.43
CA TRP A 162 -6.73 -2.55 -22.86
C TRP A 162 -6.32 -1.21 -23.48
N LYS A 163 -5.60 -1.29 -24.59
CA LYS A 163 -5.19 -0.13 -25.39
C LYS A 163 -5.93 -0.15 -26.72
N THR A 164 -6.37 1.02 -27.19
CA THR A 164 -6.93 1.17 -28.53
C THR A 164 -6.24 2.31 -29.26
N LYS A 165 -5.88 2.09 -30.52
CA LYS A 165 -5.26 3.13 -31.35
C LYS A 165 -6.28 4.22 -31.65
N THR A 166 -5.86 5.48 -31.54
CA THR A 166 -6.63 6.65 -31.97
C THR A 166 -5.76 7.53 -32.86
N GLU A 167 -6.35 8.58 -33.46
CA GLU A 167 -5.58 9.57 -34.24
C GLU A 167 -4.62 10.42 -33.37
N TYR A 168 -4.82 10.43 -32.04
CA TYR A 168 -4.03 11.21 -31.08
C TYR A 168 -3.01 10.35 -30.29
N GLY A 169 -2.85 9.07 -30.66
CA GLY A 169 -2.02 8.10 -29.93
C GLY A 169 -2.83 6.94 -29.37
N ASP A 170 -2.18 6.08 -28.58
CA ASP A 170 -2.84 4.93 -27.97
C ASP A 170 -3.68 5.37 -26.76
N LEU A 171 -4.98 5.11 -26.79
CA LEU A 171 -5.86 5.36 -25.66
C LEU A 171 -5.81 4.16 -24.71
N ASP A 172 -5.35 4.42 -23.48
CA ASP A 172 -5.40 3.46 -22.39
C ASP A 172 -6.77 3.47 -21.72
N ILE A 173 -7.39 2.30 -21.60
CA ILE A 173 -8.68 2.12 -20.93
C ILE A 173 -8.53 1.09 -19.83
N THR A 174 -8.91 1.47 -18.61
CA THR A 174 -8.79 0.63 -17.42
C THR A 174 -10.08 0.59 -16.62
N ILE A 175 -10.49 -0.59 -16.16
CA ILE A 175 -11.53 -0.75 -15.13
C ILE A 175 -10.85 -1.28 -13.88
N ASN A 176 -10.82 -0.45 -12.83
CA ASN A 176 -10.25 -0.83 -11.54
C ASN A 176 -11.29 -1.62 -10.74
N LEU A 177 -11.06 -2.93 -10.60
CA LEU A 177 -11.83 -3.88 -9.81
C LEU A 177 -11.21 -4.10 -8.42
N SER A 178 -10.03 -3.55 -8.17
CA SER A 178 -9.35 -3.65 -6.87
C SER A 178 -10.02 -2.85 -5.74
N LYS A 179 -10.76 -1.80 -6.10
CA LYS A 179 -11.49 -0.96 -5.15
C LYS A 179 -12.76 -1.69 -4.65
N PRO A 180 -12.88 -1.99 -3.35
CA PRO A 180 -14.05 -2.70 -2.84
C PRO A 180 -15.34 -1.90 -3.04
N GLU A 181 -16.38 -2.56 -3.54
CA GLU A 181 -17.74 -2.00 -3.50
C GLU A 181 -18.20 -1.89 -2.05
N LYS A 182 -18.87 -0.78 -1.70
CA LYS A 182 -19.39 -0.59 -0.35
C LYS A 182 -20.68 -1.40 -0.18
N ASP A 183 -20.62 -2.41 0.69
CA ASP A 183 -21.81 -3.20 1.07
C ASP A 183 -22.87 -2.29 1.75
N PRO A 184 -24.13 -2.28 1.28
CA PRO A 184 -25.23 -1.57 1.93
C PRO A 184 -25.36 -1.84 3.45
N LYS A 185 -25.04 -3.05 3.92
CA LYS A 185 -25.04 -3.38 5.36
C LYS A 185 -23.90 -2.68 6.11
N ALA A 186 -22.71 -2.60 5.51
CA ALA A 186 -21.59 -1.86 6.08
C ALA A 186 -21.88 -0.35 6.12
N ILE A 187 -22.55 0.19 5.08
CA ILE A 187 -23.03 1.58 5.06
C ILE A 187 -24.02 1.84 6.21
N ALA A 188 -24.96 0.92 6.45
CA ALA A 188 -25.95 1.05 7.51
C ALA A 188 -25.33 0.97 8.92
N ALA A 189 -24.30 0.13 9.11
CA ALA A 189 -23.54 0.06 10.36
C ALA A 189 -22.70 1.33 10.60
N ALA A 190 -22.00 1.81 9.56
CA ALA A 190 -21.26 3.05 9.57
C ALA A 190 -22.11 4.27 9.92
N GLY A 191 -23.32 4.36 9.36
CA GLY A 191 -24.25 5.47 9.64
C GLY A 191 -24.70 5.56 11.10
N LYS A 192 -24.54 4.48 11.89
CA LYS A 192 -24.85 4.45 13.33
C LYS A 192 -23.61 4.63 14.21
N ALA A 193 -22.41 4.54 13.63
CA ALA A 193 -21.17 4.70 14.38
C ALA A 193 -20.98 6.16 14.80
N LYS A 194 -20.30 6.37 15.93
CA LYS A 194 -19.95 7.71 16.40
C LYS A 194 -19.00 8.33 15.37
N GLN A 195 -19.41 9.43 14.73
CA GLN A 195 -18.52 10.13 13.82
C GLN A 195 -17.27 10.60 14.57
N THR A 196 -16.11 10.21 14.06
CA THR A 196 -14.81 10.61 14.56
C THR A 196 -14.18 11.57 13.55
N GLY A 197 -13.52 12.61 14.05
CA GLY A 197 -12.82 13.59 13.20
C GLY A 197 -11.39 13.18 12.84
N TYR A 198 -10.98 11.94 13.15
CA TYR A 198 -9.60 11.47 13.01
C TYR A 198 -9.55 10.11 12.28
N PRO A 199 -8.66 9.95 11.29
CA PRO A 199 -8.00 11.04 10.55
C PRO A 199 -9.05 11.88 9.79
N LYS A 200 -8.72 13.14 9.46
CA LYS A 200 -9.70 14.06 8.84
C LYS A 200 -10.16 13.61 7.46
N CYS A 201 -9.24 13.07 6.65
CA CYS A 201 -9.54 12.39 5.38
C CYS A 201 -8.48 11.33 5.10
N GLN A 202 -8.67 10.53 4.04
CA GLN A 202 -7.82 9.39 3.69
C GLN A 202 -6.42 9.76 3.18
N LEU A 203 -6.14 11.06 3.00
CA LEU A 203 -4.83 11.58 2.60
C LEU A 203 -4.07 12.21 3.77
N CYS A 204 -4.70 12.34 4.94
CA CYS A 204 -4.04 12.89 6.11
C CYS A 204 -2.84 12.02 6.53
N PRO A 205 -1.68 12.61 6.87
CA PRO A 205 -0.52 11.86 7.37
C PRO A 205 -0.86 11.04 8.62
N GLU A 206 -1.85 11.48 9.39
CA GLU A 206 -2.41 10.78 10.56
C GLU A 206 -3.02 9.40 10.22
N CYS A 207 -3.16 9.07 8.94
CA CYS A 207 -3.50 7.73 8.47
C CYS A 207 -2.35 6.73 8.65
N GLU A 208 -1.09 7.15 8.68
CA GLU A 208 0.05 6.24 8.85
C GLU A 208 -0.10 5.42 10.14
N GLY A 209 -0.17 4.10 10.02
CA GLY A 209 -0.36 3.24 11.18
C GLY A 209 -1.80 3.16 11.73
N TYR A 210 -2.79 3.83 11.09
CA TYR A 210 -4.15 3.90 11.62
C TYR A 210 -4.91 2.58 11.46
N SER A 211 -5.59 2.13 12.53
CA SER A 211 -6.29 0.84 12.57
C SER A 211 -7.48 0.70 11.63
N GLY A 212 -7.94 1.81 11.06
CA GLY A 212 -9.19 1.85 10.33
C GLY A 212 -10.41 1.59 11.22
N ARG A 213 -11.55 1.47 10.54
CA ARG A 213 -12.90 1.17 11.06
C ARG A 213 -13.78 0.79 9.87
N VAL A 214 -15.00 0.34 10.12
CA VAL A 214 -15.90 -0.16 9.05
C VAL A 214 -16.12 0.84 7.91
N ASP A 215 -16.08 2.14 8.19
CA ASP A 215 -16.28 3.22 7.22
C ASP A 215 -14.97 3.90 6.75
N TYR A 216 -13.81 3.45 7.25
CA TYR A 216 -12.52 4.08 7.01
C TYR A 216 -11.39 3.05 6.94
N PRO A 217 -10.60 3.03 5.86
CA PRO A 217 -9.67 1.94 5.63
C PRO A 217 -8.56 1.86 6.69
N ALA A 218 -8.12 0.63 6.98
CA ALA A 218 -6.93 0.35 7.76
C ALA A 218 -5.64 0.72 7.01
N ARG A 219 -4.61 1.08 7.76
CA ARG A 219 -3.34 1.65 7.29
C ARG A 219 -2.18 1.29 8.22
N GLU A 220 -2.30 0.25 9.06
CA GLU A 220 -1.21 -0.22 9.91
C GLU A 220 0.04 -0.65 9.13
N ASN A 221 -0.14 -1.10 7.90
CA ASN A 221 0.92 -1.54 6.98
C ASN A 221 1.37 -0.44 5.99
N HIS A 222 0.88 0.79 6.15
CA HIS A 222 1.21 1.94 5.29
C HIS A 222 2.32 2.79 5.91
N ARG A 223 3.23 3.30 5.09
CA ARG A 223 4.32 4.23 5.49
C ARG A 223 4.44 5.35 4.47
N ILE A 224 4.59 6.59 4.94
CA ILE A 224 4.68 7.80 4.12
C ILE A 224 6.13 8.28 4.11
N ILE A 225 6.64 8.60 2.92
CA ILE A 225 7.95 9.24 2.76
C ILE A 225 7.77 10.76 2.88
N PRO A 226 8.43 11.44 3.83
CA PRO A 226 8.35 12.88 3.95
C PRO A 226 9.14 13.52 2.79
N LEU A 227 8.58 14.59 2.23
CA LEU A 227 9.20 15.41 1.20
C LEU A 227 9.17 16.89 1.62
N GLU A 228 10.09 17.68 1.06
CA GLU A 228 10.00 19.13 1.08
C GLU A 228 9.66 19.63 -0.33
N ILE A 229 8.55 20.34 -0.48
CA ILE A 229 8.12 20.95 -1.76
C ILE A 229 7.86 22.43 -1.52
N GLN A 230 8.62 23.29 -2.21
CA GLN A 230 8.56 24.75 -2.07
C GLN A 230 8.71 25.21 -0.61
N GLY A 231 9.59 24.56 0.16
CA GLY A 231 9.82 24.85 1.59
C GLY A 231 8.66 24.45 2.52
N GLN A 232 7.77 23.58 2.06
CA GLN A 232 6.64 23.06 2.83
C GLN A 232 6.79 21.55 3.03
N GLU A 233 6.21 21.04 4.11
CA GLU A 233 6.19 19.61 4.43
C GLU A 233 5.09 18.89 3.61
N TRP A 234 5.50 17.84 2.91
CA TRP A 234 4.66 17.00 2.08
C TRP A 234 4.93 15.53 2.39
N GLY A 235 4.01 14.68 1.96
CA GLY A 235 4.14 13.23 1.99
C GLY A 235 4.10 12.65 0.58
N PHE A 236 4.87 11.60 0.37
CA PHE A 236 4.85 10.76 -0.82
C PHE A 236 4.40 9.35 -0.45
N GLN A 237 3.41 8.85 -1.19
CA GLN A 237 2.89 7.50 -1.05
C GLN A 237 2.40 6.94 -2.38
N TYR A 238 2.32 5.62 -2.50
CA TYR A 238 1.60 5.00 -3.60
C TYR A 238 0.08 4.97 -3.38
N SER A 239 -0.66 4.91 -4.48
CA SER A 239 -2.09 4.59 -4.45
C SER A 239 -2.26 3.09 -4.17
N PRO A 240 -3.10 2.68 -3.21
CA PRO A 240 -3.42 1.27 -3.01
C PRO A 240 -4.33 0.70 -4.14
N TYR A 241 -4.87 1.58 -4.99
CA TYR A 241 -5.71 1.25 -6.14
C TYR A 241 -5.02 1.78 -7.41
N VAL A 242 -3.94 1.10 -7.83
CA VAL A 242 -3.10 1.55 -8.94
C VAL A 242 -3.83 1.45 -10.29
N TYR A 243 -3.61 2.41 -11.17
CA TYR A 243 -4.06 2.34 -12.57
C TYR A 243 -2.92 1.99 -13.53
N TYR A 244 -1.72 2.45 -13.20
CA TYR A 244 -0.48 2.32 -13.97
C TYR A 244 0.69 2.08 -13.01
N ASN A 245 1.87 1.76 -13.57
CA ASN A 245 3.07 1.47 -12.80
C ASN A 245 3.41 2.65 -11.87
N GLU A 246 3.72 2.33 -10.61
CA GLU A 246 4.11 3.32 -9.59
C GLU A 246 3.14 4.50 -9.41
N HIS A 247 1.84 4.29 -9.65
CA HIS A 247 0.81 5.31 -9.42
C HIS A 247 0.88 5.85 -7.98
N CYS A 248 1.27 7.10 -7.85
CA CYS A 248 1.59 7.76 -6.59
C CYS A 248 0.69 8.97 -6.31
N ILE A 249 0.73 9.38 -5.04
CA ILE A 249 0.03 10.52 -4.48
C ILE A 249 1.05 11.33 -3.68
N VAL A 250 1.15 12.62 -3.99
CA VAL A 250 2.00 13.59 -3.31
C VAL A 250 1.07 14.54 -2.56
N LEU A 251 1.08 14.54 -1.24
CA LEU A 251 0.05 15.17 -0.41
C LEU A 251 0.65 16.20 0.54
N ASN A 252 -0.02 17.34 0.70
CA ASN A 252 0.41 18.35 1.64
C ASN A 252 0.26 17.80 3.06
N GLU A 253 1.23 17.98 3.97
CA GLU A 253 1.04 17.47 5.34
C GLU A 253 -0.15 18.16 6.03
N LYS A 254 -0.39 19.44 5.70
CA LYS A 254 -1.53 20.20 6.22
C LYS A 254 -2.78 19.90 5.41
N HIS A 255 -3.84 19.49 6.12
CA HIS A 255 -5.18 19.35 5.57
C HIS A 255 -5.76 20.70 5.14
N THR A 256 -5.43 21.12 3.93
CA THR A 256 -5.84 22.39 3.32
C THR A 256 -6.45 22.14 1.96
N PRO A 257 -7.50 22.87 1.56
CA PRO A 257 -8.11 22.68 0.25
C PRO A 257 -7.12 22.93 -0.89
N MET A 258 -7.23 22.09 -1.91
CA MET A 258 -6.46 22.20 -3.14
C MET A 258 -6.81 23.48 -3.90
N LYS A 259 -5.82 24.12 -4.53
CA LYS A 259 -6.01 25.30 -5.38
C LYS A 259 -5.12 25.23 -6.61
N ILE A 260 -5.65 25.60 -7.76
CA ILE A 260 -4.88 25.73 -9.00
C ILE A 260 -4.50 27.19 -9.21
N ASP A 261 -3.28 27.52 -8.82
CA ASP A 261 -2.68 28.84 -8.98
C ASP A 261 -1.21 28.73 -9.44
N HIS A 262 -0.50 29.85 -9.52
CA HIS A 262 0.92 29.86 -9.88
C HIS A 262 1.77 28.97 -8.96
N ALA A 263 1.45 28.90 -7.66
CA ALA A 263 2.21 28.08 -6.72
C ALA A 263 2.01 26.58 -6.97
N ALA A 264 0.82 26.15 -7.43
CA ALA A 264 0.58 24.77 -7.84
C ALA A 264 1.60 24.32 -8.91
N PHE A 265 1.85 25.13 -9.93
CA PHE A 265 2.84 24.79 -10.97
C PHE A 265 4.27 24.72 -10.42
N LEU A 266 4.66 25.65 -9.54
CA LEU A 266 5.98 25.59 -8.90
C LEU A 266 6.15 24.30 -8.09
N LYS A 267 5.13 23.88 -7.34
CA LYS A 267 5.14 22.63 -6.57
C LYS A 267 5.28 21.40 -7.47
N LEU A 268 4.57 21.36 -8.61
CA LEU A 268 4.69 20.27 -9.59
C LEU A 268 6.12 20.18 -10.16
N PHE A 269 6.72 21.32 -10.54
CA PHE A 269 8.10 21.32 -11.06
C PHE A 269 9.14 20.94 -10.01
N ASP A 270 8.94 21.33 -8.75
CA ASP A 270 9.82 20.97 -7.65
C ASP A 270 9.82 19.45 -7.43
N PHE A 271 8.63 18.81 -7.44
CA PHE A 271 8.53 17.35 -7.36
C PHE A 271 9.25 16.65 -8.52
N VAL A 272 9.04 17.08 -9.78
CA VAL A 272 9.72 16.46 -10.94
C VAL A 272 11.23 16.71 -10.92
N THR A 273 11.69 17.78 -10.27
CA THR A 273 13.13 18.01 -10.06
C THR A 273 13.72 16.96 -9.11
N GLN A 274 12.95 16.54 -8.09
CA GLN A 274 13.34 15.50 -7.13
C GLN A 274 13.20 14.08 -7.71
N PHE A 275 12.21 13.85 -8.57
CA PHE A 275 11.90 12.54 -9.17
C PHE A 275 11.74 12.67 -10.70
N PRO A 276 12.84 12.76 -11.46
CA PRO A 276 12.81 13.11 -12.89
C PRO A 276 12.22 12.01 -13.79
N HIS A 277 12.15 10.77 -13.32
CA HIS A 277 11.52 9.63 -14.01
C HIS A 277 10.00 9.57 -13.81
N TYR A 278 9.43 10.45 -13.00
CA TYR A 278 7.99 10.51 -12.75
C TYR A 278 7.35 11.67 -13.51
N PHE A 279 6.11 11.46 -13.94
CA PHE A 279 5.21 12.59 -14.20
C PHE A 279 4.41 12.89 -12.92
N VAL A 280 3.91 14.12 -12.81
CA VAL A 280 2.99 14.53 -11.74
C VAL A 280 1.97 15.51 -12.29
N GLY A 281 0.74 15.40 -11.79
CA GLY A 281 -0.41 16.14 -12.26
C GLY A 281 -1.37 16.46 -11.14
N SER A 282 -2.23 17.42 -11.44
CA SER A 282 -3.15 18.01 -10.49
C SER A 282 -4.55 17.98 -11.09
N ASN A 283 -5.56 17.56 -10.32
CA ASN A 283 -6.95 17.72 -10.74
C ASN A 283 -7.24 19.22 -10.94
N ALA A 284 -8.01 19.57 -11.98
CA ALA A 284 -8.45 20.95 -12.13
C ALA A 284 -9.45 21.30 -11.02
N ASP A 285 -9.39 22.52 -10.50
CA ASP A 285 -10.36 23.06 -9.52
C ASP A 285 -11.67 23.46 -10.23
N LEU A 286 -12.27 22.49 -10.92
CA LEU A 286 -13.55 22.63 -11.62
C LEU A 286 -14.60 21.78 -10.89
N PRO A 287 -15.86 22.24 -10.75
CA PRO A 287 -16.91 21.55 -9.98
C PRO A 287 -17.21 20.09 -10.38
N ILE A 288 -16.72 19.64 -11.54
CA ILE A 288 -16.94 18.30 -12.12
C ILE A 288 -15.64 17.49 -12.27
N VAL A 289 -14.48 18.06 -11.90
CA VAL A 289 -13.16 17.43 -12.06
C VAL A 289 -12.60 17.13 -10.67
N GLY A 290 -12.05 15.92 -10.49
CA GLY A 290 -11.55 15.47 -9.19
C GLY A 290 -12.67 14.98 -8.27
N GLY A 291 -12.93 13.68 -8.23
CA GLY A 291 -13.85 13.11 -7.24
C GLY A 291 -13.43 13.44 -5.80
N SER A 292 -14.38 13.43 -4.86
CA SER A 292 -14.33 13.27 -3.39
C SER A 292 -13.26 13.95 -2.50
N ILE A 293 -12.11 14.44 -2.99
CA ILE A 293 -10.96 14.85 -2.15
C ILE A 293 -10.33 16.17 -2.64
N LEU A 294 -11.13 17.18 -2.98
CA LEU A 294 -10.61 18.55 -3.16
C LEU A 294 -10.32 19.25 -1.81
N ALA A 295 -10.76 18.64 -0.70
CA ALA A 295 -10.60 19.18 0.65
C ALA A 295 -9.15 19.11 1.18
N HIS A 296 -8.30 18.31 0.55
CA HIS A 296 -6.90 18.14 0.92
C HIS A 296 -6.03 18.24 -0.34
N GLU A 297 -5.14 19.23 -0.37
CA GLU A 297 -4.19 19.49 -1.45
C GLU A 297 -3.28 18.27 -1.68
N HIS A 298 -3.36 17.72 -2.89
CA HIS A 298 -2.54 16.61 -3.33
C HIS A 298 -2.37 16.62 -4.84
N PHE A 299 -1.34 15.94 -5.31
CA PHE A 299 -1.06 15.65 -6.71
C PHE A 299 -1.04 14.15 -6.94
N GLN A 300 -1.24 13.74 -8.18
CA GLN A 300 -1.15 12.34 -8.61
C GLN A 300 -0.10 12.22 -9.68
N GLY A 301 0.70 11.16 -9.62
CA GLY A 301 1.80 10.94 -10.55
C GLY A 301 2.16 9.47 -10.65
N GLY A 302 3.30 9.20 -11.25
CA GLY A 302 3.90 7.86 -11.28
C GLY A 302 4.95 7.72 -12.37
N HIS A 303 5.52 6.53 -12.47
CA HIS A 303 6.47 6.19 -13.51
C HIS A 303 5.76 5.44 -14.64
N TYR A 304 5.14 6.22 -15.52
CA TYR A 304 4.36 5.70 -16.65
C TYR A 304 4.34 6.70 -17.81
N ASP A 305 4.60 6.22 -19.01
CA ASP A 305 4.53 7.01 -20.24
C ASP A 305 3.10 6.96 -20.80
N PHE A 306 2.36 8.06 -20.63
CA PHE A 306 1.06 8.21 -21.27
C PHE A 306 1.19 8.47 -22.77
N ALA A 307 0.14 8.15 -23.52
CA ALA A 307 0.06 8.64 -24.89
C ALA A 307 0.09 10.18 -24.91
N MET A 308 0.90 10.73 -25.82
CA MET A 308 1.23 12.16 -25.93
C MET A 308 2.18 12.71 -24.84
N ALA A 309 2.89 11.85 -24.09
CA ALA A 309 4.02 12.25 -23.24
C ALA A 309 5.24 12.72 -24.05
#